data_AF-A0A651GY63-F1
#
_entry.id   AF-A0A651GY63-F1
#
_cell.length_a   1.000
_cell.length_b   1.000
_cell.length_c   1.000
_cell.angle_alpha   90.00
_cell.angle_beta   90.00
_cell.angle_gamma   90.00
#
_symmetry.space_group_name_H-M   'P 1'
#
loop_
_entity.id
_entity.type
_entity.pdbx_description
1 polymer ?
#
loop_
_entity_poly.entity_id
_entity_poly.type
_entity_poly.pdbx_seq_one_letter_code
_entity_poly.pdbx_strand_id
1 'polypeptide(L)'
;MCPPVARGRTMFADGAPGGHVAEQLHRIEVPVQRHRREILAAQLWARGAVGVWERPATTVAWFSDPAPSLSDEAGLVPELAAGEVVWSREVDRDWQAAWKATITPIRAGRTVVVPSWLADEHVPTDQDELTLVLDPGQAFGTGHHATTALCLELLDDLDLAGGLAGRTVADIGCGSGILAIAAAGRGARAQAVDVDPDAVAVTRDNARRNGVEVAATTGSVAAIDAPAEVVVANLISDVVVALAAELVAACRRVLIVSGLTTERADDVLASLTAAGAEVEQVRERDGWIAAKLVVPASDDPRDQRRSGETRGVGRGRGNALRGLLLALLLLVAALLGAACTTPDVEEAPEAGAEPTDGAAELDPDSLALVAEVEEVRELVAEIAAELETAADAGDLTAVQEAAATADGLLVADPGDDGRALFPGQTAERTEGPDTEDAFTGLLTLARDVGGPLGRSLVEALRDPIAGDLGAWELDAPGAVANAREATEGATDEERATERVLALDGEAKRAIAWVALARSTGDVDLARAAATRATDHLEVIDIALSGITERTLAPPETDASDDAGEELGPGVDDGDGG
;
A
#
# COMPACT_ATOMS: atom_id res chain seq x y z
N MET A 1 13.23 5.82 40.65
CA MET A 1 14.46 5.60 39.88
C MET A 1 14.37 4.20 39.27
N CYS A 2 13.75 4.10 38.09
CA CYS A 2 13.79 2.90 37.26
C CYS A 2 14.94 3.03 36.26
N PRO A 3 15.68 1.95 35.94
CA PRO A 3 16.63 1.99 34.84
C PRO A 3 15.88 2.01 33.50
N PRO A 4 16.44 2.64 32.46
CA PRO A 4 15.80 2.70 31.15
C PRO A 4 15.85 1.34 30.45
N VAL A 5 14.70 0.93 29.90
CA VAL A 5 14.59 -0.18 28.95
C VAL A 5 15.27 0.26 27.66
N ALA A 6 16.41 -0.34 27.34
CA ALA A 6 17.07 -0.14 26.06
C ALA A 6 16.18 -0.72 24.96
N ARG A 7 15.58 0.14 24.14
CA ARG A 7 14.99 -0.25 22.85
C ARG A 7 16.09 -0.94 22.04
N GLY A 8 15.87 -2.21 21.71
CA GLY A 8 16.77 -2.99 20.87
C GLY A 8 16.88 -2.34 19.50
N ARG A 9 18.01 -1.70 19.24
CA ARG A 9 18.47 -1.44 17.88
C ARG A 9 18.68 -2.79 17.21
N THR A 10 18.00 -3.03 16.10
CA THR A 10 18.45 -3.95 15.05
C THR A 10 19.84 -3.49 14.63
N MET A 11 20.88 -4.17 15.12
CA MET A 11 22.25 -3.97 14.66
C MET A 11 22.39 -4.63 13.28
N PHE A 12 22.12 -3.87 12.22
CA PHE A 12 22.74 -4.12 10.93
C PHE A 12 24.17 -3.61 11.04
N ALA A 13 25.10 -4.51 11.32
CA ALA A 13 26.53 -4.23 11.29
C ALA A 13 27.17 -5.09 10.20
N ASP A 14 27.55 -4.45 9.10
CA ASP A 14 28.49 -5.00 8.14
C ASP A 14 29.86 -5.19 8.79
N GLY A 15 30.45 -6.37 8.60
CA GLY A 15 31.90 -6.56 8.60
C GLY A 15 32.55 -7.19 9.84
N ALA A 16 32.67 -8.52 9.86
CA ALA A 16 33.91 -9.24 10.20
C ALA A 16 33.78 -10.75 9.89
N PRO A 17 34.80 -11.42 9.30
CA PRO A 17 34.77 -12.86 9.09
C PRO A 17 35.13 -13.59 10.39
N GLY A 18 34.16 -13.69 11.30
CA GLY A 18 34.18 -14.61 12.42
C GLY A 18 33.33 -15.81 12.05
N GLY A 19 33.93 -17.01 11.96
CA GLY A 19 33.18 -18.23 11.66
C GLY A 19 32.04 -18.41 12.66
N HIS A 20 30.81 -18.50 12.16
CA HIS A 20 29.65 -18.88 12.96
C HIS A 20 29.97 -20.22 13.64
N VAL A 21 30.12 -20.21 14.96
CA VAL A 21 30.11 -21.44 15.74
C VAL A 21 28.65 -21.85 15.79
N ALA A 22 28.32 -23.04 15.26
CA ALA A 22 26.96 -23.54 15.23
C ALA A 22 26.42 -23.69 16.66
N GLU A 23 25.65 -22.71 17.13
CA GLU A 23 24.97 -22.78 18.42
C GLU A 23 23.76 -23.72 18.31
N GLN A 24 23.47 -24.47 19.37
CA GLN A 24 22.28 -25.33 19.40
C GLN A 24 21.12 -24.50 19.96
N LEU A 25 20.06 -24.34 19.15
CA LEU A 25 18.83 -23.66 19.54
C LEU A 25 17.79 -24.69 19.94
N HIS A 26 16.99 -24.34 20.93
CA HIS A 26 15.76 -25.05 21.27
C HIS A 26 14.60 -24.38 20.57
N ARG A 27 13.91 -25.12 19.73
CA ARG A 27 12.74 -24.66 18.99
C ARG A 27 11.48 -25.17 19.69
N ILE A 28 10.54 -24.28 19.92
CA ILE A 28 9.21 -24.60 20.40
C ILE A 28 8.18 -24.25 19.32
N GLU A 29 7.24 -25.14 19.08
CA GLU A 29 6.04 -24.86 18.29
C GLU A 29 4.84 -24.89 19.21
N VAL A 30 4.11 -23.79 19.24
CA VAL A 30 2.91 -23.64 20.05
C VAL A 30 1.74 -23.42 19.10
N PRO A 31 0.87 -24.42 18.90
CA PRO A 31 -0.41 -24.21 18.22
C PRO A 31 -1.19 -23.14 18.97
N VAL A 32 -1.69 -22.10 18.29
CA VAL A 32 -2.32 -20.97 18.96
C VAL A 32 -3.37 -20.32 18.05
N GLN A 33 -4.52 -20.02 18.63
CA GLN A 33 -5.59 -19.26 17.96
C GLN A 33 -5.08 -17.86 17.60
N ARG A 34 -5.54 -17.30 16.49
CA ARG A 34 -4.99 -16.06 15.94
C ARG A 34 -4.99 -14.91 16.93
N HIS A 35 -6.11 -14.68 17.63
CA HIS A 35 -6.27 -13.61 18.63
C HIS A 35 -5.35 -13.74 19.87
N ARG A 36 -4.68 -14.87 20.07
CA ARG A 36 -3.77 -15.10 21.22
C ARG A 36 -2.29 -15.02 20.87
N ARG A 37 -1.96 -14.82 19.59
CA ARG A 37 -0.58 -14.83 19.09
C ARG A 37 0.27 -13.74 19.70
N GLU A 38 -0.23 -12.51 19.75
CA GLU A 38 0.52 -11.39 20.30
C GLU A 38 0.85 -11.58 21.78
N ILE A 39 -0.12 -12.05 22.57
CA ILE A 39 0.05 -12.33 23.99
C ILE A 39 1.08 -13.46 24.18
N LEU A 40 0.99 -14.52 23.37
CA LEU A 40 1.95 -15.62 23.40
C LEU A 40 3.35 -15.17 22.99
N ALA A 41 3.47 -14.38 21.92
CA ALA A 41 4.74 -13.83 21.45
C ALA A 41 5.39 -12.96 22.53
N ALA A 42 4.63 -12.05 23.15
CA ALA A 42 5.10 -11.22 24.25
C ALA A 42 5.63 -12.06 25.44
N GLN A 43 4.95 -13.15 25.77
CA GLN A 43 5.40 -14.07 26.82
C GLN A 43 6.67 -14.82 26.44
N LEU A 44 6.77 -15.30 25.19
CA LEU A 44 7.96 -15.98 24.69
C LEU A 44 9.18 -15.04 24.70
N TRP A 45 9.00 -13.79 24.28
CA TRP A 45 10.04 -12.74 24.38
C TRP A 45 10.44 -12.47 25.83
N ALA A 46 9.48 -12.32 26.75
CA ALA A 46 9.77 -12.11 28.17
C ALA A 46 10.53 -13.28 28.81
N ARG A 47 10.47 -14.48 28.22
CA ARG A 47 11.19 -15.69 28.65
C ARG A 47 12.55 -15.87 27.97
N GLY A 48 12.98 -14.90 27.17
CA GLY A 48 14.29 -14.92 26.53
C GLY A 48 14.32 -15.70 25.21
N ALA A 49 13.19 -15.75 24.49
CA ALA A 49 13.23 -16.17 23.10
C ALA A 49 14.21 -15.26 22.33
N VAL A 50 15.05 -15.87 21.49
CA VAL A 50 15.96 -15.15 20.58
C VAL A 50 15.28 -14.81 19.25
N GLY A 51 14.16 -15.47 18.97
CA GLY A 51 13.30 -15.22 17.83
C GLY A 51 11.90 -15.77 18.09
N VAL A 52 10.89 -15.09 17.56
CA VAL A 52 9.50 -15.53 17.53
C VAL A 52 8.99 -15.34 16.10
N TRP A 53 8.36 -16.38 15.54
CA TRP A 53 7.77 -16.37 14.22
C TRP A 53 6.32 -16.84 14.31
N GLU A 54 5.41 -15.96 13.92
CA GLU A 54 3.98 -16.25 13.87
C GLU A 54 3.61 -16.86 12.51
N ARG A 55 2.90 -17.99 12.55
CA ARG A 55 2.33 -18.67 11.38
C ARG A 55 0.82 -18.80 11.55
N PRO A 56 0.06 -19.04 10.45
CA PRO A 56 -1.42 -19.08 10.47
C PRO A 56 -2.11 -20.03 11.46
N ALA A 57 -1.40 -20.97 12.10
CA ALA A 57 -1.98 -21.82 13.16
C ALA A 57 -1.02 -22.07 14.34
N THR A 58 0.20 -21.53 14.28
CA THR A 58 1.27 -21.87 15.23
C THR A 58 2.21 -20.70 15.41
N THR A 59 2.64 -20.46 16.64
CA THR A 59 3.77 -19.58 16.94
C THR A 59 4.99 -20.44 17.19
N VAL A 60 6.07 -20.14 16.50
CA VAL A 60 7.37 -20.80 16.66
C VAL A 60 8.28 -19.86 17.41
N ALA A 61 9.00 -20.35 18.41
CA ALA A 61 10.04 -19.57 19.06
C ALA A 61 11.32 -20.37 19.24
N TRP A 62 12.44 -19.66 19.34
CA TRP A 62 13.76 -20.24 19.55
C TRP A 62 14.39 -19.70 20.83
N PHE A 63 15.10 -20.56 21.55
CA PHE A 63 15.86 -20.23 22.76
C PHE A 63 17.28 -20.76 22.63
N SER A 64 18.27 -20.00 23.11
CA SER A 64 19.64 -20.50 23.27
C SER A 64 19.74 -21.57 24.36
N ASP A 65 20.75 -22.44 24.29
CA ASP A 65 21.06 -23.41 25.34
C ASP A 65 21.62 -22.69 26.59
N PRO A 66 21.11 -22.93 27.81
CA PRO A 66 19.99 -23.81 28.16
C PRO A 66 18.62 -23.16 27.96
N ALA A 67 17.70 -23.93 27.36
CA ALA A 67 16.32 -23.50 27.23
C ALA A 67 15.62 -23.32 28.59
N PRO A 68 14.73 -22.32 28.73
CA PRO A 68 13.94 -22.15 29.93
C PRO A 68 12.93 -23.30 30.10
N SER A 69 12.68 -23.70 31.35
CA SER A 69 11.55 -24.55 31.71
C SER A 69 10.25 -23.75 31.57
N LEU A 70 9.36 -24.18 30.68
CA LEU A 70 8.02 -23.59 30.52
C LEU A 70 6.93 -24.35 31.29
N SER A 71 7.32 -25.37 32.07
CA SER A 71 6.41 -26.29 32.80
C SER A 71 6.26 -26.00 34.29
N ASP A 72 6.93 -24.98 34.84
CA ASP A 72 6.83 -24.65 36.27
C ASP A 72 5.58 -23.80 36.59
N GLU A 73 5.03 -23.97 37.81
CA GLU A 73 3.73 -23.48 38.33
C GLU A 73 3.41 -21.97 38.22
N ALA A 74 4.27 -21.17 37.59
CA ALA A 74 3.96 -19.81 37.12
C ALA A 74 3.48 -19.81 35.66
N GLY A 75 2.67 -20.84 35.31
CA GLY A 75 2.38 -21.33 33.97
C GLY A 75 2.00 -20.25 32.97
N LEU A 76 2.55 -20.35 31.76
CA LEU A 76 2.06 -19.65 30.56
C LEU A 76 2.90 -20.09 29.34
N VAL A 77 2.25 -20.95 28.55
CA VAL A 77 2.38 -21.40 27.14
C VAL A 77 1.27 -22.46 26.95
N PRO A 78 1.03 -23.42 27.89
CA PRO A 78 -0.05 -24.40 27.75
C PRO A 78 -1.46 -23.80 27.76
N GLU A 79 -1.67 -22.67 28.45
CA GLU A 79 -2.99 -22.01 28.55
C GLU A 79 -3.37 -21.22 27.28
N LEU A 80 -2.37 -20.76 26.53
CA LEU A 80 -2.56 -20.10 25.23
C LEU A 80 -2.46 -21.09 24.07
N ALA A 81 -1.90 -22.27 24.32
CA ALA A 81 -1.78 -23.31 23.32
C ALA A 81 -3.15 -23.91 22.99
N ALA A 82 -3.53 -23.86 21.72
CA ALA A 82 -4.71 -24.52 21.19
C ALA A 82 -4.49 -26.04 20.97
N GLY A 83 -3.30 -26.57 21.30
CA GLY A 83 -2.93 -27.95 21.04
C GLY A 83 -1.59 -28.36 21.67
N GLU A 84 -1.05 -29.50 21.24
CA GLU A 84 0.21 -30.03 21.74
C GLU A 84 1.39 -29.11 21.39
N VAL A 85 2.15 -28.73 22.41
CA VAL A 85 3.36 -27.92 22.27
C VAL A 85 4.53 -28.83 21.95
N VAL A 86 5.16 -28.61 20.79
CA VAL A 86 6.25 -29.46 20.30
C VAL A 86 7.59 -28.81 20.59
N TRP A 87 8.48 -29.57 21.24
CA TRP A 87 9.87 -29.17 21.46
C TRP A 87 10.80 -29.92 20.53
N SER A 88 11.69 -29.20 19.86
CA SER A 88 12.77 -29.78 19.07
C SER A 88 14.08 -29.02 19.27
N ARG A 89 15.18 -29.61 18.83
CA ARG A 89 16.48 -28.94 18.76
C ARG A 89 16.79 -28.63 17.32
N GLU A 90 17.27 -27.42 17.10
CA GLU A 90 17.72 -26.94 15.80
C GLU A 90 19.17 -26.47 15.92
N VAL A 91 19.91 -26.57 14.83
CA VAL A 91 21.26 -26.01 14.76
C VAL A 91 21.10 -24.61 14.21
N ASP A 92 21.65 -23.60 14.88
CA ASP A 92 21.71 -22.25 14.37
C ASP A 92 22.49 -22.27 13.04
N ARG A 93 21.81 -21.85 11.98
CA ARG A 93 22.36 -21.81 10.62
C ARG A 93 22.55 -20.35 10.26
N ASP A 94 23.60 -20.10 9.48
CA ASP A 94 23.72 -18.83 8.78
C ASP A 94 22.64 -18.75 7.69
N TRP A 95 21.47 -18.29 8.08
CA TRP A 95 20.30 -18.14 7.20
C TRP A 95 20.56 -17.14 6.08
N GLN A 96 21.44 -16.16 6.30
CA GLN A 96 21.83 -15.21 5.26
C GLN A 96 22.66 -15.90 4.18
N ALA A 97 23.65 -16.71 4.57
CA ALA A 97 24.44 -17.50 3.62
C ALA A 97 23.57 -18.55 2.91
N ALA A 98 22.67 -19.22 3.63
CA ALA A 98 21.74 -20.19 3.05
C ALA A 98 20.79 -19.54 2.03
N TRP A 99 20.22 -18.37 2.36
CA TRP A 99 19.37 -17.61 1.43
C TRP A 99 20.17 -17.14 0.21
N LYS A 100 21.34 -16.51 0.41
CA LYS A 100 22.21 -16.05 -0.69
C LYS A 100 22.59 -17.18 -1.65
N ALA A 101 22.81 -18.39 -1.12
CA ALA A 101 23.12 -19.58 -1.92
C ALA A 101 21.95 -20.07 -2.80
N THR A 102 20.71 -19.66 -2.51
CA THR A 102 19.53 -19.96 -3.35
C THR A 102 19.28 -18.94 -4.44
N ILE A 103 19.89 -17.76 -4.37
CA ILE A 103 19.71 -16.69 -5.37
C ILE A 103 20.66 -16.91 -6.55
N THR A 104 20.09 -16.96 -7.74
CA THR A 104 20.83 -17.04 -9.01
C THR A 104 20.62 -15.80 -9.85
N PRO A 105 21.58 -15.43 -10.73
CA PRO A 105 21.38 -14.37 -11.70
C PRO A 105 20.12 -14.58 -12.55
N ILE A 106 19.45 -13.49 -12.90
CA ILE A 106 18.19 -13.50 -13.63
C ILE A 106 18.43 -12.93 -15.02
N ARG A 107 18.07 -13.69 -16.05
CA ARG A 107 18.18 -13.23 -17.45
C ARG A 107 16.81 -12.75 -17.95
N ALA A 108 16.77 -11.51 -18.42
CA ALA A 108 15.66 -10.91 -19.15
C ALA A 108 16.18 -10.40 -20.49
N GLY A 109 16.05 -11.24 -21.53
CA GLY A 109 16.65 -10.99 -22.84
C GLY A 109 18.19 -10.88 -22.79
N ARG A 110 18.71 -9.74 -23.26
CA ARG A 110 20.11 -9.32 -23.24
C ARG A 110 20.52 -8.70 -21.91
N THR A 111 19.58 -8.47 -20.99
CA THR A 111 19.88 -7.93 -19.65
C THR A 111 20.01 -9.09 -18.66
N VAL A 112 21.05 -9.08 -17.84
CA VAL A 112 21.23 -10.04 -16.74
C VAL A 112 21.37 -9.29 -15.43
N VAL A 113 20.46 -9.56 -14.49
CA VAL A 113 20.49 -9.02 -13.15
C VAL A 113 21.28 -9.96 -12.24
N VAL A 114 22.31 -9.42 -11.61
CA VAL A 114 23.26 -10.17 -10.79
C VAL A 114 23.30 -9.56 -9.39
N PRO A 115 23.11 -10.34 -8.31
CA PRO A 115 23.35 -9.86 -6.96
C PRO A 115 24.81 -9.42 -6.75
N SER A 116 25.03 -8.42 -5.90
CA SER A 116 26.38 -7.86 -5.67
C SER A 116 27.42 -8.90 -5.26
N TRP A 117 27.02 -9.90 -4.47
CA TRP A 117 27.90 -10.97 -4.02
C TRP A 117 28.24 -12.01 -5.10
N LEU A 118 27.57 -11.99 -6.25
CA LEU A 118 27.89 -12.81 -7.43
C LEU A 118 28.50 -12.00 -8.57
N ALA A 119 28.62 -10.68 -8.43
CA ALA A 119 29.04 -9.79 -9.51
C ALA A 119 30.45 -10.11 -10.04
N ASP A 120 31.39 -10.40 -9.14
CA ASP A 120 32.78 -10.74 -9.50
C ASP A 120 32.91 -12.14 -10.14
N GLU A 121 31.94 -13.03 -9.88
CA GLU A 121 31.91 -14.40 -10.42
C GLU A 121 31.17 -14.48 -11.76
N HIS A 122 30.31 -13.50 -12.06
CA HIS A 122 29.51 -13.48 -13.25
C HIS A 122 30.36 -13.17 -14.49
N VAL A 123 30.35 -14.11 -15.44
CA VAL A 123 31.00 -13.94 -16.74
C VAL A 123 29.90 -13.80 -17.79
N PRO A 124 29.78 -12.63 -18.45
CA PRO A 124 28.80 -12.42 -19.51
C PRO A 124 28.93 -13.50 -20.59
N THR A 125 27.80 -14.11 -20.95
CA THR A 125 27.79 -15.21 -21.91
C THR A 125 27.72 -14.74 -23.36
N ASP A 126 27.37 -13.46 -23.56
CA ASP A 126 27.25 -12.80 -24.85
C ASP A 126 27.98 -11.45 -24.80
N GLN A 127 28.57 -11.01 -25.92
CA GLN A 127 29.19 -9.69 -26.05
C GLN A 127 28.17 -8.55 -25.93
N ASP A 128 26.92 -8.84 -26.26
CA ASP A 128 25.81 -7.91 -26.26
C ASP A 128 25.01 -7.91 -24.94
N GLU A 129 25.51 -8.62 -23.93
CA GLU A 129 24.90 -8.71 -22.61
C GLU A 129 25.11 -7.44 -21.78
N LEU A 130 24.03 -6.92 -21.20
CA LEU A 130 24.06 -5.87 -20.18
C LEU A 130 23.92 -6.51 -18.80
N THR A 131 25.01 -6.54 -18.03
CA THR A 131 24.99 -6.98 -16.64
C THR A 131 24.57 -5.82 -15.74
N LEU A 132 23.53 -6.03 -14.94
CA LEU A 132 23.05 -5.09 -13.91
C LEU A 132 23.29 -5.67 -12.53
N VAL A 133 23.99 -4.94 -11.68
CA VAL A 133 24.24 -5.33 -10.29
C VAL A 133 23.15 -4.77 -9.39
N LEU A 134 22.27 -5.63 -8.89
CA LEU A 134 21.13 -5.28 -8.03
C LEU A 134 20.97 -6.35 -6.95
N ASP A 135 20.91 -5.93 -5.69
CA ASP A 135 20.58 -6.87 -4.60
C ASP A 135 19.06 -7.02 -4.47
N PRO A 136 18.56 -8.23 -4.15
CA PRO A 136 17.21 -8.39 -3.67
C PRO A 136 17.00 -7.53 -2.41
N GLY A 137 15.94 -6.73 -2.38
CA GLY A 137 15.68 -5.78 -1.31
C GLY A 137 14.23 -5.30 -1.26
N GLN A 138 13.97 -4.28 -0.44
CA GLN A 138 12.61 -3.79 -0.14
C GLN A 138 11.95 -3.03 -1.29
N ALA A 139 12.71 -2.47 -2.23
CA ALA A 139 12.15 -1.76 -3.38
C ALA A 139 11.72 -2.74 -4.49
N PHE A 140 10.54 -2.49 -5.08
CA PHE A 140 9.99 -3.30 -6.16
C PHE A 140 10.89 -3.27 -7.42
N GLY A 141 10.90 -4.35 -8.20
CA GLY A 141 11.65 -4.44 -9.47
C GLY A 141 13.03 -5.12 -9.39
N THR A 142 13.21 -6.14 -8.55
CA THR A 142 14.47 -6.93 -8.48
C THR A 142 14.76 -7.80 -9.71
N GLY A 143 13.90 -7.75 -10.75
CA GLY A 143 14.01 -8.54 -11.98
C GLY A 143 13.32 -9.90 -11.94
N HIS A 144 12.92 -10.39 -10.76
CA HIS A 144 12.27 -11.70 -10.60
C HIS A 144 10.84 -11.76 -11.17
N HIS A 145 10.18 -10.61 -11.27
CA HIS A 145 8.78 -10.55 -11.69
C HIS A 145 8.65 -10.48 -13.22
N ALA A 146 7.66 -11.17 -13.78
CA ALA A 146 7.44 -11.27 -15.21
C ALA A 146 7.34 -9.89 -15.89
N THR A 147 6.70 -8.92 -15.23
CA THR A 147 6.50 -7.56 -15.75
C THR A 147 7.82 -6.81 -15.97
N THR A 148 8.75 -6.89 -15.03
CA THR A 148 10.09 -6.29 -15.17
C THR A 148 10.86 -6.93 -16.32
N ALA A 149 10.83 -8.27 -16.43
CA ALA A 149 11.51 -8.98 -17.51
C ALA A 149 10.95 -8.59 -18.88
N LEU A 150 9.62 -8.49 -19.01
CA LEU A 150 8.96 -8.06 -20.24
C LEU A 150 9.34 -6.62 -20.64
N CYS A 151 9.38 -5.69 -19.69
CA CYS A 151 9.83 -4.32 -19.94
C CYS A 151 11.30 -4.26 -20.41
N LEU A 152 12.18 -5.02 -19.75
CA LEU A 152 13.59 -5.10 -20.15
C LEU A 152 13.74 -5.63 -21.57
N GLU A 153 13.02 -6.69 -21.92
CA GLU A 153 13.08 -7.23 -23.28
C GLU A 153 12.50 -6.28 -24.34
N LEU A 154 11.47 -5.48 -24.01
CA LEU A 154 10.98 -4.43 -24.91
C LEU A 154 12.01 -3.29 -25.09
N LEU A 155 12.75 -2.95 -24.03
CA LEU A 155 13.89 -2.04 -24.13
C LEU A 155 15.03 -2.62 -24.97
N ASP A 156 15.29 -3.92 -24.86
CA ASP A 156 16.27 -4.63 -25.69
C ASP A 156 15.91 -4.54 -27.19
N ASP A 157 14.64 -4.82 -27.52
CA ASP A 157 14.13 -4.71 -28.88
C ASP A 157 14.28 -3.29 -29.44
N LEU A 158 13.95 -2.27 -28.62
CA LEU A 158 14.12 -0.87 -28.99
C LEU A 158 15.58 -0.51 -29.25
N ASP A 159 16.49 -0.99 -28.40
CA ASP A 159 17.91 -0.78 -28.59
C ASP A 159 18.41 -1.42 -29.89
N LEU A 160 17.99 -2.65 -30.19
CA LEU A 160 18.34 -3.35 -31.43
C LEU A 160 17.78 -2.69 -32.69
N ALA A 161 16.60 -2.06 -32.60
CA ALA A 161 15.91 -1.46 -33.75
C ALA A 161 16.44 -0.08 -34.16
N GLY A 162 17.32 0.55 -33.39
CA GLY A 162 17.85 1.88 -33.71
C GLY A 162 18.56 2.61 -32.57
N GLY A 163 18.99 1.87 -31.55
CA GLY A 163 19.76 2.31 -30.38
C GLY A 163 18.95 3.09 -29.35
N LEU A 164 19.17 2.83 -28.07
CA LEU A 164 18.75 3.73 -26.97
C LEU A 164 19.78 4.85 -26.71
N ALA A 165 20.99 4.70 -27.23
CA ALA A 165 22.09 5.64 -27.05
C ALA A 165 21.71 7.09 -27.44
N GLY A 166 21.91 8.02 -26.51
CA GLY A 166 21.63 9.45 -26.66
C GLY A 166 20.15 9.87 -26.54
N ARG A 167 19.21 8.90 -26.54
CA ARG A 167 17.78 9.17 -26.38
C ARG A 167 17.45 9.57 -24.95
N THR A 168 16.33 10.25 -24.78
CA THR A 168 15.75 10.51 -23.45
C THR A 168 14.79 9.38 -23.09
N VAL A 169 14.98 8.78 -21.91
CA VAL A 169 14.13 7.72 -21.37
C VAL A 169 13.63 8.16 -20.00
N ALA A 170 12.32 8.10 -19.77
CA ALA A 170 11.72 8.36 -18.46
C ALA A 170 11.09 7.08 -17.92
N ASP A 171 11.42 6.74 -16.67
CA ASP A 171 10.88 5.60 -15.93
C ASP A 171 9.89 6.11 -14.86
N ILE A 172 8.61 5.76 -14.99
CA ILE A 172 7.53 6.22 -14.12
C ILE A 172 7.16 5.11 -13.14
N GLY A 173 7.37 5.36 -11.84
CA GLY A 173 7.30 4.36 -10.78
C GLY A 173 8.57 3.51 -10.74
N CYS A 174 9.72 4.16 -10.55
CA CYS A 174 11.00 3.53 -10.79
C CYS A 174 11.38 2.43 -9.79
N GLY A 175 10.86 2.45 -8.55
CA GLY A 175 11.16 1.44 -7.53
C GLY A 175 12.67 1.27 -7.32
N SER A 176 13.19 0.08 -7.62
CA SER A 176 14.63 -0.22 -7.60
C SER A 176 15.47 0.53 -8.64
N GLY A 177 14.85 1.14 -9.64
CA GLY A 177 15.48 1.85 -10.74
C GLY A 177 15.93 0.96 -11.90
N ILE A 178 15.60 -0.34 -11.88
CA ILE A 178 16.13 -1.33 -12.83
C ILE A 178 15.94 -0.93 -14.31
N LEU A 179 14.78 -0.37 -14.69
CA LEU A 179 14.47 -0.03 -16.08
C LEU A 179 15.23 1.24 -16.51
N ALA A 180 15.25 2.27 -15.66
CA ALA A 180 16.07 3.46 -15.87
C ALA A 180 17.57 3.13 -15.98
N ILE A 181 18.08 2.26 -15.10
CA ILE A 181 19.48 1.82 -15.08
C ILE A 181 19.80 1.00 -16.34
N ALA A 182 18.90 0.10 -16.76
CA ALA A 182 19.07 -0.66 -17.99
C ALA A 182 19.16 0.26 -19.22
N ALA A 183 18.29 1.25 -19.30
CA ALA A 183 18.31 2.26 -20.37
C ALA A 183 19.61 3.08 -20.34
N ALA A 184 20.03 3.55 -19.17
CA ALA A 184 21.28 4.30 -19.00
C ALA A 184 22.52 3.46 -19.35
N GLY A 185 22.53 2.18 -18.99
CA GLY A 185 23.58 1.22 -19.36
C GLY A 185 23.71 1.02 -20.87
N ARG A 186 22.65 1.31 -21.63
CA ARG A 186 22.64 1.34 -23.11
C ARG A 186 22.91 2.73 -23.70
N GLY A 187 23.36 3.66 -22.86
CA GLY A 187 23.74 5.01 -23.26
C GLY A 187 22.58 5.99 -23.40
N ALA A 188 21.38 5.65 -22.90
CA ALA A 188 20.29 6.63 -22.83
C ALA A 188 20.55 7.68 -21.74
N ARG A 189 19.91 8.84 -21.87
CA ARG A 189 19.75 9.83 -20.80
C ARG A 189 18.49 9.47 -20.01
N ALA A 190 18.68 8.81 -18.88
CA ALA A 190 17.58 8.29 -18.06
C ALA A 190 17.14 9.29 -16.99
N GLN A 191 15.83 9.51 -16.91
CA GLN A 191 15.14 10.13 -15.79
C GLN A 191 14.25 9.09 -15.12
N ALA A 192 14.08 9.19 -13.81
CA ALA A 192 13.27 8.26 -13.04
C ALA A 192 12.42 9.04 -12.03
N VAL A 193 11.15 8.67 -11.87
CA VAL A 193 10.27 9.28 -10.88
C VAL A 193 9.54 8.21 -10.08
N ASP A 194 9.38 8.45 -8.80
CA ASP A 194 8.56 7.63 -7.91
C ASP A 194 7.90 8.51 -6.86
N VAL A 195 6.68 8.15 -6.46
CA VAL A 195 5.98 8.87 -5.38
C VAL A 195 6.60 8.55 -4.02
N ASP A 196 7.26 7.41 -3.89
CA ASP A 196 7.98 7.00 -2.69
C ASP A 196 9.43 7.56 -2.69
N PRO A 197 9.79 8.43 -1.73
CA PRO A 197 11.16 8.94 -1.61
C PRO A 197 12.21 7.86 -1.33
N ASP A 198 11.84 6.74 -0.70
CA ASP A 198 12.76 5.63 -0.42
C ASP A 198 13.12 4.88 -1.72
N ALA A 199 12.15 4.66 -2.60
CA ALA A 199 12.39 4.12 -3.95
C ALA A 199 13.35 5.01 -4.76
N VAL A 200 13.19 6.34 -4.69
CA VAL A 200 14.11 7.29 -5.34
C VAL A 200 15.53 7.18 -4.78
N ALA A 201 15.68 7.03 -3.45
CA ALA A 201 16.98 6.82 -2.83
C ALA A 201 17.62 5.50 -3.32
N VAL A 202 16.85 4.40 -3.32
CA VAL A 202 17.32 3.09 -3.81
C VAL A 202 17.73 3.14 -5.28
N THR A 203 16.94 3.82 -6.13
CA THR A 203 17.27 4.01 -7.54
C THR A 203 18.63 4.70 -7.73
N ARG A 204 18.91 5.75 -6.95
CA ARG A 204 20.20 6.46 -7.01
C ARG A 204 21.35 5.58 -6.54
N ASP A 205 21.14 4.77 -5.51
CA ASP A 205 22.17 3.86 -4.98
C ASP A 205 22.50 2.75 -5.98
N ASN A 206 21.48 2.18 -6.61
CA ASN A 206 21.62 1.18 -7.64
C ASN A 206 22.27 1.75 -8.91
N ALA A 207 21.91 2.97 -9.32
CA ALA A 207 22.56 3.64 -10.45
C ALA A 207 24.06 3.83 -10.19
N ARG A 208 24.43 4.30 -8.99
CA ARG A 208 25.84 4.43 -8.56
C ARG A 208 26.57 3.09 -8.60
N ARG A 209 25.93 2.01 -8.13
CA ARG A 209 26.50 0.65 -8.14
C ARG A 209 26.77 0.14 -9.55
N ASN A 210 25.93 0.51 -10.50
CA ASN A 210 26.07 0.15 -11.92
C ASN A 210 26.95 1.12 -12.71
N GLY A 211 27.49 2.17 -12.07
CA GLY A 211 28.34 3.15 -12.74
C GLY A 211 27.63 4.01 -13.78
N VAL A 212 26.30 4.16 -13.66
CA VAL A 212 25.46 4.96 -14.59
C VAL A 212 24.85 6.17 -13.89
N GLU A 213 24.50 7.18 -14.67
CA GLU A 213 23.77 8.36 -14.19
C GLU A 213 22.27 8.22 -14.49
N VAL A 214 21.45 8.34 -13.44
CA VAL A 214 19.99 8.41 -13.54
C VAL A 214 19.52 9.62 -12.74
N ALA A 215 18.80 10.53 -13.40
CA ALA A 215 18.19 11.68 -12.72
C ALA A 215 16.87 11.25 -12.07
N ALA A 216 16.96 10.80 -10.81
CA ALA A 216 15.80 10.33 -10.04
C ALA A 216 15.20 11.44 -9.16
N THR A 217 13.87 11.59 -9.17
CA THR A 217 13.14 12.65 -8.45
C THR A 217 11.86 12.10 -7.81
N THR A 218 11.49 12.59 -6.63
CA THR A 218 10.21 12.22 -5.99
C THR A 218 9.04 12.94 -6.67
N GLY A 219 8.03 12.19 -7.08
CA GLY A 219 6.84 12.69 -7.76
C GLY A 219 6.25 11.70 -8.76
N SER A 220 5.20 12.12 -9.46
CA SER A 220 4.57 11.36 -10.55
C SER A 220 4.99 11.92 -11.93
N VAL A 221 4.25 11.63 -13.00
CA VAL A 221 4.54 12.04 -14.38
C VAL A 221 4.84 13.54 -14.50
N ALA A 222 4.16 14.41 -13.73
CA ALA A 222 4.37 15.85 -13.76
C ALA A 222 5.78 16.31 -13.29
N ALA A 223 6.53 15.45 -12.61
CA ALA A 223 7.88 15.75 -12.13
C ALA A 223 8.97 15.58 -13.22
N ILE A 224 8.63 15.08 -14.41
CA ILE A 224 9.56 15.03 -15.53
C ILE A 224 9.71 16.42 -16.16
N ASP A 225 10.94 16.84 -16.44
CA ASP A 225 11.23 18.21 -16.91
C ASP A 225 10.67 18.50 -18.31
N ALA A 226 10.62 17.47 -19.16
CA ALA A 226 10.18 17.55 -20.54
C ALA A 226 9.74 16.17 -21.05
N PRO A 227 8.88 16.10 -22.09
CA PRO A 227 8.51 14.84 -22.71
C PRO A 227 9.74 14.07 -23.22
N ALA A 228 9.84 12.80 -22.83
CA ALA A 228 10.91 11.90 -23.20
C ALA A 228 10.64 11.21 -24.54
N GLU A 229 11.69 10.78 -25.24
CA GLU A 229 11.54 9.98 -26.45
C GLU A 229 10.93 8.61 -26.15
N VAL A 230 11.31 8.01 -25.02
CA VAL A 230 10.75 6.76 -24.53
C VAL A 230 10.26 6.97 -23.10
N VAL A 231 9.05 6.52 -22.82
CA VAL A 231 8.50 6.43 -21.45
C VAL A 231 8.28 4.97 -21.14
N VAL A 232 8.69 4.53 -19.96
CA VAL A 232 8.44 3.19 -19.43
C VAL A 232 7.66 3.34 -18.13
N ALA A 233 6.57 2.61 -17.98
CA ALA A 233 5.73 2.63 -16.77
C ALA A 233 5.31 1.19 -16.43
N ASN A 234 5.98 0.59 -15.45
CA ASN A 234 5.62 -0.73 -14.93
C ASN A 234 4.77 -0.54 -13.66
N LEU A 235 3.48 -0.28 -13.86
CA LEU A 235 2.53 0.15 -12.83
C LEU A 235 1.29 -0.75 -12.86
N ILE A 236 0.56 -0.82 -11.76
CA ILE A 236 -0.71 -1.55 -11.74
C ILE A 236 -1.72 -0.94 -12.73
N SER A 237 -2.60 -1.78 -13.30
CA SER A 237 -3.53 -1.41 -14.37
C SER A 237 -4.31 -0.11 -14.11
N ASP A 238 -4.86 0.05 -12.91
CA ASP A 238 -5.72 1.20 -12.58
C ASP A 238 -4.94 2.52 -12.54
N VAL A 239 -3.67 2.46 -12.12
CA VAL A 239 -2.78 3.62 -12.14
C VAL A 239 -2.43 3.99 -13.58
N VAL A 240 -2.19 3.01 -14.46
CA VAL A 240 -1.95 3.29 -15.88
C VAL A 240 -3.16 3.92 -16.55
N VAL A 241 -4.38 3.44 -16.23
CA VAL A 241 -5.63 4.05 -16.72
C VAL A 241 -5.77 5.49 -16.22
N ALA A 242 -5.58 5.73 -14.92
CA ALA A 242 -5.68 7.05 -14.33
C ALA A 242 -4.68 8.05 -14.92
N LEU A 243 -3.45 7.58 -15.22
CA LEU A 243 -2.36 8.41 -15.75
C LEU A 243 -2.27 8.40 -17.29
N ALA A 244 -3.21 7.76 -18.00
CA ALA A 244 -3.07 7.50 -19.43
C ALA A 244 -2.78 8.76 -20.26
N ALA A 245 -3.51 9.84 -19.99
CA ALA A 245 -3.33 11.11 -20.70
C ALA A 245 -1.97 11.77 -20.39
N GLU A 246 -1.52 11.73 -19.14
CA GLU A 246 -0.21 12.28 -18.78
C GLU A 246 0.93 11.44 -19.35
N LEU A 247 0.83 10.10 -19.31
CA LEU A 247 1.84 9.18 -19.86
C LEU A 247 2.03 9.38 -21.37
N VAL A 248 0.92 9.54 -22.11
CA VAL A 248 1.00 9.82 -23.55
C VAL A 248 1.56 11.22 -23.81
N ALA A 249 1.15 12.24 -23.05
CA ALA A 249 1.69 13.60 -23.18
C ALA A 249 3.19 13.70 -22.82
N ALA A 250 3.65 12.87 -21.88
CA ALA A 250 5.04 12.72 -21.47
C ALA A 250 5.91 11.99 -22.50
N CYS A 251 5.32 11.33 -23.50
CA CYS A 251 6.02 10.49 -24.44
C CYS A 251 6.00 11.06 -25.86
N ARG A 252 7.17 11.11 -26.51
CA ARG A 252 7.30 11.64 -27.89
C ARG A 252 7.35 10.57 -28.96
N ARG A 253 7.66 9.31 -28.61
CA ARG A 253 7.81 8.24 -29.60
C ARG A 253 7.29 6.90 -29.12
N VAL A 254 7.83 6.35 -28.03
CA VAL A 254 7.51 4.99 -27.61
C VAL A 254 7.15 4.96 -26.13
N LEU A 255 5.94 4.48 -25.85
CA LEU A 255 5.47 4.21 -24.49
C LEU A 255 5.50 2.70 -24.26
N ILE A 256 6.22 2.25 -23.25
CA ILE A 256 6.17 0.87 -22.76
C ILE A 256 5.39 0.87 -21.45
N VAL A 257 4.34 0.06 -21.37
CA VAL A 257 3.59 -0.18 -20.13
C VAL A 257 3.65 -1.66 -19.76
N SER A 258 3.74 -1.96 -18.46
CA SER A 258 3.54 -3.30 -17.90
C SER A 258 2.98 -3.18 -16.48
N GLY A 259 2.95 -4.27 -15.72
CA GLY A 259 2.18 -4.35 -14.46
C GLY A 259 0.70 -4.62 -14.69
N LEU A 260 0.35 -5.03 -15.92
CA LEU A 260 -1.03 -5.24 -16.35
C LEU A 260 -1.38 -6.72 -16.20
N THR A 261 -2.52 -7.00 -15.60
CA THR A 261 -3.08 -8.36 -15.61
C THR A 261 -3.77 -8.64 -16.95
N THR A 262 -3.90 -9.90 -17.33
CA THR A 262 -4.56 -10.33 -18.57
C THR A 262 -6.00 -9.81 -18.68
N GLU A 263 -6.71 -9.69 -17.56
CA GLU A 263 -8.12 -9.29 -17.50
C GLU A 263 -8.30 -7.77 -17.71
N ARG A 264 -7.31 -6.97 -17.29
CA ARG A 264 -7.36 -5.50 -17.34
C ARG A 264 -6.61 -4.90 -18.52
N ALA A 265 -5.85 -5.70 -19.26
CA ALA A 265 -5.00 -5.22 -20.35
C ALA A 265 -5.80 -4.47 -21.42
N ASP A 266 -6.97 -4.97 -21.81
CA ASP A 266 -7.80 -4.33 -22.84
C ASP A 266 -8.28 -2.93 -22.41
N ASP A 267 -8.72 -2.76 -21.16
CA ASP A 267 -9.14 -1.47 -20.59
C ASP A 267 -7.98 -0.45 -20.57
N VAL A 268 -6.80 -0.92 -20.20
CA VAL A 268 -5.57 -0.10 -20.16
C VAL A 268 -5.18 0.35 -21.57
N LEU A 269 -5.13 -0.57 -22.53
CA LEU A 269 -4.77 -0.26 -23.92
C LEU A 269 -5.81 0.65 -24.58
N ALA A 270 -7.10 0.46 -24.29
CA ALA A 270 -8.16 1.35 -24.74
C ALA A 270 -7.97 2.77 -24.20
N SER A 271 -7.62 2.93 -22.92
CA SER A 271 -7.39 4.23 -22.29
C SER A 271 -6.18 4.96 -22.89
N LEU A 272 -5.08 4.25 -23.12
CA LEU A 272 -3.89 4.80 -23.78
C LEU A 272 -4.15 5.15 -25.25
N THR A 273 -4.96 4.35 -25.93
CA THR A 273 -5.37 4.63 -27.32
C THR A 273 -6.27 5.86 -27.39
N ALA A 274 -7.21 6.00 -26.46
CA ALA A 274 -8.06 7.19 -26.34
C ALA A 274 -7.25 8.47 -26.03
N ALA A 275 -6.14 8.33 -25.30
CA ALA A 275 -5.18 9.41 -25.06
C ALA A 275 -4.28 9.74 -26.28
N GLY A 276 -4.31 8.92 -27.33
CA GLY A 276 -3.64 9.19 -28.61
C GLY A 276 -2.41 8.33 -28.90
N ALA A 277 -2.14 7.26 -28.14
CA ALA A 277 -1.13 6.27 -28.49
C ALA A 277 -1.67 5.17 -29.41
N GLU A 278 -0.80 4.46 -30.11
CA GLU A 278 -1.15 3.33 -30.97
C GLU A 278 -0.42 2.07 -30.51
N VAL A 279 -1.15 0.99 -30.22
CA VAL A 279 -0.56 -0.28 -29.79
C VAL A 279 0.24 -0.90 -30.94
N GLU A 280 1.53 -1.14 -30.73
CA GLU A 280 2.42 -1.75 -31.73
C GLU A 280 2.72 -3.21 -31.41
N GLN A 281 2.95 -3.54 -30.15
CA GLN A 281 3.31 -4.89 -29.70
C GLN A 281 2.76 -5.15 -28.31
N VAL A 282 2.26 -6.36 -28.09
CA VAL A 282 1.83 -6.87 -26.78
C VAL A 282 2.56 -8.18 -26.52
N ARG A 283 3.02 -8.37 -25.30
CA ARG A 283 3.68 -9.59 -24.82
C ARG A 283 3.02 -10.05 -23.53
N GLU A 284 2.94 -11.36 -23.37
CA GLU A 284 2.41 -12.01 -22.17
C GLU A 284 3.46 -12.94 -21.59
N ARG A 285 3.55 -12.97 -20.26
CA ARG A 285 4.31 -13.97 -19.50
C ARG A 285 3.66 -14.16 -18.14
N ASP A 286 3.34 -15.41 -17.81
CA ASP A 286 2.83 -15.82 -16.50
C ASP A 286 1.61 -15.00 -16.01
N GLY A 287 0.65 -14.72 -16.91
CA GLY A 287 -0.55 -13.92 -16.60
C GLY A 287 -0.34 -12.40 -16.58
N TRP A 288 0.87 -11.93 -16.89
CA TRP A 288 1.20 -10.51 -16.95
C TRP A 288 1.43 -10.04 -18.38
N ILE A 289 0.95 -8.83 -18.66
CA ILE A 289 1.06 -8.18 -19.96
C ILE A 289 2.06 -7.03 -19.90
N ALA A 290 2.84 -6.90 -20.98
CA ALA A 290 3.55 -5.68 -21.32
C ALA A 290 3.20 -5.27 -22.75
N ALA A 291 2.99 -3.98 -22.95
CA ALA A 291 2.67 -3.42 -24.26
C ALA A 291 3.64 -2.30 -24.63
N LYS A 292 4.02 -2.27 -25.89
CA LYS A 292 4.74 -1.20 -26.54
C LYS A 292 3.78 -0.47 -27.46
N LEU A 293 3.65 0.82 -27.23
CA LEU A 293 2.81 1.73 -27.98
C LEU A 293 3.66 2.82 -28.63
N VAL A 294 3.23 3.29 -29.80
CA VAL A 294 3.83 4.42 -30.50
C VAL A 294 2.97 5.65 -30.26
N VAL A 295 3.59 6.78 -29.93
CA VAL A 295 2.92 8.08 -29.86
C VAL A 295 3.15 8.80 -31.19
N PRO A 296 2.09 9.02 -32.01
CA PRO A 296 2.22 9.73 -33.27
C PRO A 296 2.76 11.14 -33.07
N ALA A 297 3.61 11.60 -33.99
CA ALA A 297 4.09 12.97 -33.96
C ALA A 297 2.91 13.93 -34.11
N SER A 298 2.75 14.89 -33.18
CA SER A 298 1.68 15.87 -33.28
C SER A 298 1.84 16.73 -34.54
N ASP A 299 0.77 16.89 -35.32
CA ASP A 299 0.73 17.78 -36.49
C ASP A 299 0.72 19.29 -36.12
N ASP A 300 0.94 19.68 -34.86
CA ASP A 300 0.94 21.08 -34.42
C ASP A 300 2.19 21.83 -34.95
N PRO A 301 2.04 22.85 -35.80
CA PRO A 301 3.15 23.63 -36.38
C PRO A 301 4.02 24.35 -35.35
N ARG A 302 3.58 24.44 -34.08
CA ARG A 302 4.34 25.06 -32.99
C ARG A 302 5.45 24.16 -32.44
N ASP A 303 5.31 22.84 -32.56
CA ASP A 303 6.27 21.88 -32.02
C ASP A 303 7.44 21.63 -32.97
N GLN A 304 7.20 21.78 -34.29
CA GLN A 304 8.22 21.70 -35.34
C GLN A 304 9.24 22.85 -35.32
N ARG A 305 8.95 23.96 -34.62
CA ARG A 305 9.88 25.12 -34.52
C ARG A 305 10.88 25.01 -33.37
N ARG A 306 10.67 24.11 -32.39
CA ARG A 306 11.57 23.94 -31.25
C ARG A 306 12.79 23.07 -31.55
N SER A 307 12.77 22.28 -32.61
CA SER A 307 13.88 21.39 -33.01
C SER A 307 14.99 22.09 -33.84
N GLY A 308 14.83 23.38 -34.17
CA GLY A 308 15.68 24.06 -35.18
C GLY A 308 16.62 25.18 -34.71
N GLU A 309 16.51 25.75 -33.52
CA GLU A 309 17.30 26.95 -33.17
C GLU A 309 18.00 26.84 -31.80
N THR A 310 19.33 26.88 -31.85
CA THR A 310 20.19 27.19 -30.71
C THR A 310 20.32 28.71 -30.54
N ARG A 311 20.29 29.14 -29.27
CA ARG A 311 20.61 30.48 -28.69
C ARG A 311 19.57 31.60 -28.83
N GLY A 312 19.15 32.09 -27.66
CA GLY A 312 18.65 33.46 -27.48
C GLY A 312 17.66 33.61 -26.32
N VAL A 313 18.12 34.09 -25.18
CA VAL A 313 17.26 34.61 -24.11
C VAL A 313 16.42 35.75 -24.67
N GLY A 314 15.09 35.64 -24.57
CA GLY A 314 14.14 36.66 -25.02
C GLY A 314 12.74 36.41 -24.49
N ARG A 315 12.44 36.98 -23.31
CA ARG A 315 11.10 37.05 -22.71
C ARG A 315 10.09 37.63 -23.72
N GLY A 316 9.06 36.85 -24.05
CA GLY A 316 7.94 37.26 -24.89
C GLY A 316 6.62 36.99 -24.20
N ARG A 317 6.09 38.03 -23.55
CA ARG A 317 4.78 38.11 -22.88
C ARG A 317 3.63 37.64 -23.79
N GLY A 318 3.00 36.53 -23.42
CA GLY A 318 1.79 36.02 -24.07
C GLY A 318 0.93 35.14 -23.15
N ASN A 319 1.57 34.37 -22.26
CA ASN A 319 0.85 33.48 -21.33
C ASN A 319 0.72 34.03 -19.91
N ALA A 320 1.41 35.14 -19.59
CA ALA A 320 1.29 35.80 -18.30
C ALA A 320 -0.12 36.36 -18.06
N LEU A 321 -0.87 36.76 -19.09
CA LEU A 321 -2.22 37.30 -18.90
C LEU A 321 -3.27 36.22 -18.63
N ARG A 322 -3.05 34.95 -19.05
CA ARG A 322 -3.98 33.84 -18.75
C ARG A 322 -3.68 33.20 -17.39
N GLY A 323 -2.41 33.09 -17.01
CA GLY A 323 -2.01 32.68 -15.66
C GLY A 323 -2.36 33.73 -14.61
N LEU A 324 -2.21 35.03 -14.92
CA LEU A 324 -2.58 36.10 -13.99
C LEU A 324 -4.11 36.25 -13.88
N LEU A 325 -4.89 35.97 -14.93
CA LEU A 325 -6.36 36.00 -14.83
C LEU A 325 -6.90 34.81 -14.00
N LEU A 326 -6.26 33.63 -14.08
CA LEU A 326 -6.61 32.47 -13.27
C LEU A 326 -6.15 32.65 -11.80
N ALA A 327 -4.95 33.20 -11.59
CA ALA A 327 -4.47 33.57 -10.25
C ALA A 327 -5.28 34.71 -9.63
N LEU A 328 -5.75 35.68 -10.43
CA LEU A 328 -6.63 36.75 -9.96
C LEU A 328 -8.06 36.24 -9.69
N LEU A 329 -8.55 35.25 -10.44
CA LEU A 329 -9.82 34.58 -10.15
C LEU A 329 -9.75 33.72 -8.88
N LEU A 330 -8.61 33.06 -8.62
CA LEU A 330 -8.37 32.32 -7.38
C LEU A 330 -8.11 33.26 -6.20
N LEU A 331 -7.45 34.39 -6.41
CA LEU A 331 -7.26 35.42 -5.38
C LEU A 331 -8.57 36.18 -5.08
N VAL A 332 -9.44 36.39 -6.07
CA VAL A 332 -10.78 36.96 -5.87
C VAL A 332 -11.70 35.94 -5.20
N ALA A 333 -11.54 34.63 -5.43
CA ALA A 333 -12.23 33.60 -4.64
C ALA A 333 -11.71 33.53 -3.19
N ALA A 334 -10.40 33.70 -2.97
CA ALA A 334 -9.80 33.78 -1.64
C ALA A 334 -10.17 35.09 -0.90
N LEU A 335 -10.33 36.21 -1.61
CA LEU A 335 -10.71 37.50 -1.02
C LEU A 335 -12.23 37.69 -0.91
N LEU A 336 -13.06 36.98 -1.70
CA LEU A 336 -14.52 36.91 -1.52
C LEU A 336 -14.96 35.86 -0.50
N GLY A 337 -14.04 35.00 -0.03
CA GLY A 337 -14.19 34.25 1.22
C GLY A 337 -13.91 35.09 2.47
N ALA A 338 -13.45 36.35 2.31
CA ALA A 338 -13.11 37.25 3.38
C ALA A 338 -13.77 38.63 3.20
N ALA A 339 -15.11 38.68 3.21
CA ALA A 339 -15.88 39.82 3.72
C ALA A 339 -17.39 39.54 3.68
N CYS A 340 -17.96 39.12 4.81
CA CYS A 340 -19.29 39.55 5.26
C CYS A 340 -19.28 39.63 6.79
N THR A 341 -18.78 40.78 7.25
CA THR A 341 -19.34 41.61 8.34
C THR A 341 -20.06 40.93 9.50
N THR A 342 -19.50 41.07 10.70
CA THR A 342 -20.29 41.23 11.93
C THR A 342 -21.12 42.51 11.89
N PRO A 343 -22.23 42.59 12.63
CA PRO A 343 -22.45 43.79 13.42
C PRO A 343 -22.56 43.51 14.93
N ASP A 344 -21.94 44.44 15.62
CA ASP A 344 -22.16 44.95 16.97
C ASP A 344 -21.55 44.28 18.20
N VAL A 345 -21.01 45.20 18.99
CA VAL A 345 -20.11 45.18 20.13
C VAL A 345 -20.92 45.26 21.42
N GLU A 346 -20.45 44.58 22.48
CA GLU A 346 -20.37 45.01 23.91
C GLU A 346 -20.08 43.74 24.74
N GLU A 347 -19.14 43.60 25.69
CA GLU A 347 -18.13 44.41 26.37
C GLU A 347 -17.04 43.41 26.89
N ALA A 348 -15.80 43.87 27.10
CA ALA A 348 -14.77 43.19 27.94
C ALA A 348 -14.94 43.64 29.43
N PRO A 349 -14.22 43.12 30.47
CA PRO A 349 -13.05 42.21 30.51
C PRO A 349 -13.21 41.07 31.57
N GLU A 350 -12.28 40.11 31.76
CA GLU A 350 -11.13 40.21 32.67
C GLU A 350 -10.25 38.95 32.61
N ALA A 351 -8.99 39.16 33.01
CA ALA A 351 -7.86 38.26 32.97
C ALA A 351 -7.96 37.03 33.88
N GLY A 352 -7.30 35.95 33.46
CA GLY A 352 -7.01 34.80 34.30
C GLY A 352 -6.18 33.77 33.54
N ALA A 353 -4.86 33.97 33.51
CA ALA A 353 -3.94 32.92 33.09
C ALA A 353 -3.88 31.86 34.20
N GLU A 354 -4.32 30.63 33.89
CA GLU A 354 -3.91 29.41 34.60
C GLU A 354 -3.31 28.42 33.61
N PRO A 355 -2.32 27.61 34.02
CA PRO A 355 -1.65 26.67 33.13
C PRO A 355 -2.53 25.42 32.99
N THR A 356 -3.13 25.20 31.83
CA THR A 356 -3.83 23.94 31.57
C THR A 356 -2.85 22.94 30.96
N ASP A 357 -2.65 21.84 31.68
CA ASP A 357 -2.16 20.56 31.14
C ASP A 357 -2.89 20.27 29.82
N GLY A 358 -2.22 20.45 28.70
CA GLY A 358 -2.79 20.29 27.37
C GLY A 358 -2.75 18.84 26.91
N ALA A 359 -3.56 17.97 27.52
CA ALA A 359 -4.20 16.92 26.74
C ALA A 359 -5.46 17.60 26.17
N ALA A 360 -5.53 17.80 24.86
CA ALA A 360 -6.75 18.28 24.24
C ALA A 360 -7.87 17.29 24.59
N GLU A 361 -8.87 17.71 25.35
CA GLU A 361 -10.09 16.90 25.52
C GLU A 361 -10.70 16.73 24.13
N LEU A 362 -10.87 15.46 23.73
CA LEU A 362 -11.56 15.11 22.48
C LEU A 362 -12.97 15.71 22.53
N ASP A 363 -13.43 16.25 21.40
CA ASP A 363 -14.78 16.77 21.30
C ASP A 363 -15.81 15.62 21.42
N PRO A 364 -17.06 15.91 21.83
CA PRO A 364 -18.09 14.90 22.01
C PRO A 364 -18.38 14.05 20.77
N ASP A 365 -18.22 14.61 19.57
CA ASP A 365 -18.50 13.91 18.32
C ASP A 365 -17.37 12.91 17.99
N SER A 366 -16.11 13.27 18.26
CA SER A 366 -14.96 12.35 18.19
C SER A 366 -15.08 11.19 19.20
N LEU A 367 -15.59 11.44 20.41
CA LEU A 367 -15.83 10.38 21.41
C LEU A 367 -16.97 9.44 21.02
N ALA A 368 -18.06 10.00 20.48
CA ALA A 368 -19.15 9.19 19.94
C ALA A 368 -18.66 8.33 18.77
N LEU A 369 -17.78 8.85 17.91
CA LEU A 369 -17.24 8.11 16.77
C LEU A 369 -16.41 6.93 17.22
N VAL A 370 -15.53 7.12 18.21
CA VAL A 370 -14.74 6.02 18.77
C VAL A 370 -15.66 4.93 19.36
N ALA A 371 -16.75 5.31 20.04
CA ALA A 371 -17.70 4.33 20.59
C ALA A 371 -18.39 3.52 19.49
N GLU A 372 -18.88 4.17 18.42
CA GLU A 372 -19.51 3.51 17.28
C GLU A 372 -18.53 2.59 16.52
N VAL A 373 -17.28 3.03 16.33
CA VAL A 373 -16.22 2.21 15.72
C VAL A 373 -15.99 0.93 16.55
N GLU A 374 -15.86 1.05 17.87
CA GLU A 374 -15.60 -0.10 18.74
C GLU A 374 -16.79 -1.07 18.76
N GLU A 375 -18.03 -0.60 18.70
CA GLU A 375 -19.22 -1.47 18.60
C GLU A 375 -19.22 -2.30 17.31
N VAL A 376 -18.90 -1.68 16.17
CA VAL A 376 -18.74 -2.37 14.89
C VAL A 376 -17.60 -3.40 14.96
N ARG A 377 -16.47 -3.04 15.59
CA ARG A 377 -15.32 -3.94 15.74
C ARG A 377 -15.63 -5.14 16.62
N GLU A 378 -16.35 -4.95 17.73
CA GLU A 378 -16.80 -6.05 18.60
C GLU A 378 -17.66 -7.05 17.82
N LEU A 379 -18.56 -6.55 16.99
CA LEU A 379 -19.43 -7.39 16.17
C LEU A 379 -18.66 -8.13 15.06
N VAL A 380 -17.74 -7.46 14.37
CA VAL A 380 -16.83 -8.09 13.39
C VAL A 380 -16.00 -9.19 14.04
N ALA A 381 -15.48 -8.96 15.26
CA ALA A 381 -14.73 -9.94 16.02
C ALA A 381 -15.59 -11.13 16.48
N GLU A 382 -16.85 -10.90 16.87
CA GLU A 382 -17.82 -11.95 17.22
C GLU A 382 -18.04 -12.89 16.03
N ILE A 383 -18.32 -12.33 14.85
CA ILE A 383 -18.56 -13.09 13.61
C ILE A 383 -17.32 -13.90 13.21
N ALA A 384 -16.15 -13.26 13.21
CA ALA A 384 -14.88 -13.89 12.87
C ALA A 384 -14.56 -15.08 13.80
N ALA A 385 -14.74 -14.91 15.10
CA ALA A 385 -14.46 -15.96 16.09
C ALA A 385 -15.40 -17.17 15.95
N GLU A 386 -16.69 -16.95 15.64
CA GLU A 386 -17.66 -18.02 15.42
C GLU A 386 -17.33 -18.83 14.16
N LEU A 387 -16.98 -18.16 13.06
CA LEU A 387 -16.57 -18.78 11.81
C LEU A 387 -15.26 -19.57 11.94
N GLU A 388 -14.24 -19.00 12.59
CA GLU A 388 -12.95 -19.66 12.85
C GLU A 388 -13.15 -20.94 13.67
N THR A 389 -13.93 -20.84 14.77
CA THR A 389 -14.25 -21.98 15.64
C THR A 389 -14.96 -23.10 14.89
N ALA A 390 -15.91 -22.75 14.01
CA ALA A 390 -16.64 -23.74 13.23
C ALA A 390 -15.79 -24.38 12.13
N ALA A 391 -14.93 -23.59 11.46
CA ALA A 391 -14.00 -24.10 10.45
C ALA A 391 -12.99 -25.11 11.04
N ASP A 392 -12.55 -24.86 12.27
CA ASP A 392 -11.66 -25.75 13.03
C ASP A 392 -12.33 -27.04 13.50
N ALA A 393 -13.64 -26.99 13.80
CA ALA A 393 -14.39 -28.16 14.22
C ALA A 393 -14.48 -29.27 13.15
N GLY A 394 -14.31 -28.92 11.87
CA GLY A 394 -14.26 -29.88 10.77
C GLY A 394 -15.61 -30.53 10.43
N ASP A 395 -16.71 -29.96 10.89
CA ASP A 395 -18.08 -30.43 10.64
C ASP A 395 -18.85 -29.45 9.76
N LEU A 396 -19.49 -29.97 8.71
CA LEU A 396 -20.23 -29.16 7.74
C LEU A 396 -21.42 -28.46 8.42
N THR A 397 -22.11 -29.13 9.33
CA THR A 397 -23.26 -28.54 10.02
C THR A 397 -22.83 -27.39 10.92
N ALA A 398 -21.75 -27.55 11.69
CA ALA A 398 -21.19 -26.47 12.50
C ALA A 398 -20.80 -25.24 11.65
N VAL A 399 -20.12 -25.44 10.51
CA VAL A 399 -19.75 -24.34 9.60
C VAL A 399 -20.97 -23.65 9.00
N GLN A 400 -21.99 -24.41 8.60
CA GLN A 400 -23.22 -23.83 8.04
C GLN A 400 -24.06 -23.09 9.09
N GLU A 401 -24.08 -23.56 10.34
CA GLU A 401 -24.72 -22.87 11.46
C GLU A 401 -24.00 -21.55 11.77
N ALA A 402 -22.67 -21.58 11.93
CA ALA A 402 -21.88 -20.37 12.15
C ALA A 402 -22.00 -19.39 10.98
N ALA A 403 -22.00 -19.88 9.73
CA ALA A 403 -22.22 -19.05 8.56
C ALA A 403 -23.65 -18.50 8.48
N ALA A 404 -24.65 -19.19 9.03
CA ALA A 404 -26.00 -18.65 9.14
C ALA A 404 -26.10 -17.56 10.21
N THR A 405 -25.41 -17.71 11.35
CA THR A 405 -25.29 -16.65 12.36
C THR A 405 -24.57 -15.44 11.76
N ALA A 406 -23.43 -15.67 11.12
CA ALA A 406 -22.64 -14.64 10.44
C ALA A 406 -23.44 -13.92 9.35
N ASP A 407 -24.21 -14.63 8.53
CA ASP A 407 -25.06 -14.02 7.50
C ASP A 407 -26.15 -13.14 8.12
N GLY A 408 -26.69 -13.48 9.30
CA GLY A 408 -27.66 -12.65 10.02
C GLY A 408 -27.05 -11.42 10.70
N LEU A 409 -25.82 -11.54 11.21
CA LEU A 409 -25.11 -10.41 11.83
C LEU A 409 -24.46 -9.48 10.80
N LEU A 410 -24.12 -10.01 9.62
CA LEU A 410 -23.71 -9.19 8.48
C LEU A 410 -24.96 -8.62 7.82
N VAL A 411 -25.89 -9.43 7.35
CA VAL A 411 -27.00 -8.97 6.49
C VAL A 411 -28.33 -9.01 7.25
N ALA A 412 -28.98 -7.85 7.40
CA ALA A 412 -30.29 -7.75 8.03
C ALA A 412 -31.38 -8.42 7.17
N ASP A 413 -32.19 -9.28 7.78
CA ASP A 413 -33.47 -9.69 7.21
C ASP A 413 -34.53 -8.58 7.39
N PRO A 414 -35.57 -8.48 6.54
CA PRO A 414 -36.64 -7.51 6.72
C PRO A 414 -37.37 -7.72 8.08
N GLY A 415 -37.12 -6.84 9.04
CA GLY A 415 -37.72 -6.87 10.39
C GLY A 415 -36.79 -7.27 11.54
N ASP A 416 -35.48 -7.24 11.31
CA ASP A 416 -34.45 -7.53 12.31
C ASP A 416 -34.33 -6.44 13.40
N ASP A 417 -33.76 -6.80 14.55
CA ASP A 417 -33.71 -5.97 15.78
C ASP A 417 -32.59 -4.91 15.79
N GLY A 418 -31.97 -4.66 14.63
CA GLY A 418 -31.00 -3.59 14.41
C GLY A 418 -29.55 -3.97 14.73
N ARG A 419 -29.23 -5.25 14.94
CA ARG A 419 -27.85 -5.71 15.21
C ARG A 419 -27.03 -6.03 13.97
N ALA A 420 -27.63 -6.10 12.79
CA ALA A 420 -26.92 -6.46 11.57
C ALA A 420 -26.15 -5.27 10.99
N LEU A 421 -24.91 -5.49 10.59
CA LEU A 421 -24.02 -4.47 10.01
C LEU A 421 -24.49 -3.90 8.67
N PHE A 422 -25.36 -4.62 7.95
CA PHE A 422 -25.79 -4.26 6.61
C PHE A 422 -27.32 -4.32 6.49
N PRO A 423 -28.00 -3.19 6.30
CA PRO A 423 -29.44 -3.20 6.16
C PRO A 423 -29.88 -3.78 4.81
N GLY A 424 -30.89 -4.66 4.84
CA GLY A 424 -31.50 -5.23 3.63
C GLY A 424 -32.33 -4.24 2.79
N GLN A 425 -32.49 -2.98 3.24
CA GLN A 425 -33.14 -1.89 2.51
C GLN A 425 -32.39 -0.57 2.76
N THR A 426 -32.25 0.27 1.74
CA THR A 426 -31.88 1.68 1.92
C THR A 426 -32.96 2.37 2.74
N ALA A 427 -32.66 2.74 3.99
CA ALA A 427 -33.58 3.51 4.81
C ALA A 427 -33.80 4.90 4.17
N GLU A 428 -35.00 5.16 3.65
CA GLU A 428 -35.41 6.54 3.39
C GLU A 428 -35.44 7.26 4.75
N ARG A 429 -34.51 8.21 4.96
CA ARG A 429 -34.42 9.06 6.16
C ARG A 429 -35.80 9.56 6.59
N THR A 430 -36.40 8.90 7.59
CA THR A 430 -37.46 9.50 8.39
C THR A 430 -36.80 10.13 9.61
N GLU A 431 -36.95 11.44 9.73
CA GLU A 431 -36.60 12.20 10.93
C GLU A 431 -37.36 11.63 12.14
N GLY A 432 -36.73 10.73 12.88
CA GLY A 432 -37.26 10.11 14.09
C GLY A 432 -36.21 9.21 14.75
N PRO A 433 -36.16 9.15 16.08
CA PRO A 433 -35.26 8.23 16.78
C PRO A 433 -35.88 6.84 16.69
N ASP A 434 -35.18 5.91 16.04
CA ASP A 434 -35.15 4.48 16.34
C ASP A 434 -34.61 3.75 15.09
N THR A 435 -33.51 3.03 15.33
CA THR A 435 -32.64 2.25 14.41
C THR A 435 -31.60 3.05 13.62
N GLU A 436 -30.54 3.49 14.31
CA GLU A 436 -29.22 3.68 13.73
C GLU A 436 -28.47 2.34 13.85
N ASP A 437 -28.24 1.66 12.72
CA ASP A 437 -27.20 0.64 12.65
C ASP A 437 -25.85 1.34 12.89
N ALA A 438 -24.98 0.77 13.74
CA ALA A 438 -23.72 1.37 14.19
C ALA A 438 -22.83 1.83 13.02
N PHE A 439 -22.90 1.13 11.89
CA PHE A 439 -22.20 1.51 10.68
C PHE A 439 -22.77 2.77 10.02
N THR A 440 -24.09 2.92 10.00
CA THR A 440 -24.79 4.12 9.53
C THR A 440 -24.58 5.31 10.49
N GLY A 441 -24.52 5.04 11.80
CA GLY A 441 -24.16 6.01 12.83
C GLY A 441 -22.74 6.55 12.62
N LEU A 442 -21.77 5.65 12.41
CA LEU A 442 -20.39 5.98 12.08
C LEU A 442 -20.25 6.87 10.84
N LEU A 443 -20.99 6.59 9.76
CA LEU A 443 -20.98 7.42 8.53
C LEU A 443 -21.65 8.79 8.73
N THR A 444 -22.76 8.84 9.47
CA THR A 444 -23.48 10.08 9.75
C THR A 444 -22.61 11.01 10.61
N LEU A 445 -22.02 10.46 11.66
CA LEU A 445 -21.12 11.18 12.54
C LEU A 445 -19.85 11.62 11.81
N ALA A 446 -19.28 10.77 10.95
CA ALA A 446 -18.15 11.13 10.09
C ALA A 446 -18.41 12.38 9.24
N ARG A 447 -19.62 12.45 8.68
CA ARG A 447 -20.07 13.56 7.84
C ARG A 447 -20.31 14.83 8.65
N ASP A 448 -20.87 14.70 9.84
CA ASP A 448 -21.24 15.81 10.71
C ASP A 448 -20.02 16.44 11.43
N VAL A 449 -19.02 15.62 11.82
CA VAL A 449 -17.73 16.07 12.38
C VAL A 449 -17.00 17.04 11.43
N GLY A 450 -17.06 16.79 10.12
CA GLY A 450 -16.45 17.65 9.10
C GLY A 450 -14.93 17.84 9.24
N GLY A 451 -14.37 18.83 8.53
CA GLY A 451 -12.93 19.16 8.66
C GLY A 451 -11.96 18.10 8.12
N PRO A 452 -10.66 18.15 8.50
CA PRO A 452 -9.66 17.16 8.11
C PRO A 452 -9.97 15.76 8.62
N LEU A 453 -10.46 15.61 9.86
CA LEU A 453 -10.80 14.32 10.47
C LEU A 453 -11.97 13.64 9.75
N GLY A 454 -13.10 14.32 9.58
CA GLY A 454 -14.24 13.79 8.81
C GLY A 454 -13.90 13.50 7.35
N ARG A 455 -12.99 14.26 6.73
CA ARG A 455 -12.48 13.96 5.38
C ARG A 455 -11.57 12.75 5.35
N SER A 456 -10.60 12.63 6.25
CA SER A 456 -9.71 11.47 6.36
C SER A 456 -10.47 10.20 6.73
N LEU A 457 -11.59 10.33 7.44
CA LEU A 457 -12.49 9.24 7.77
C LEU A 457 -13.33 8.80 6.57
N VAL A 458 -13.94 9.75 5.86
CA VAL A 458 -14.60 9.49 4.57
C VAL A 458 -13.59 8.96 3.54
N GLU A 459 -12.32 9.37 3.59
CA GLU A 459 -11.24 8.88 2.73
C GLU A 459 -10.74 7.49 3.15
N ALA A 460 -10.65 7.20 4.44
CA ALA A 460 -10.35 5.86 4.96
C ALA A 460 -11.47 4.89 4.60
N LEU A 461 -12.73 5.32 4.71
CA LEU A 461 -13.93 4.62 4.21
C LEU A 461 -14.13 4.78 2.68
N ARG A 462 -13.10 5.24 1.95
CA ARG A 462 -13.00 5.28 0.47
C ARG A 462 -11.76 4.55 -0.06
N ASP A 463 -10.86 4.10 0.81
CA ASP A 463 -9.71 3.24 0.48
C ASP A 463 -10.21 1.97 -0.23
N PRO A 464 -9.58 1.37 -1.25
CA PRO A 464 -10.09 0.16 -1.90
C PRO A 464 -10.53 -0.99 -0.96
N ILE A 465 -9.92 -1.09 0.23
CA ILE A 465 -10.31 -2.01 1.31
C ILE A 465 -11.64 -1.63 1.97
N ALA A 466 -11.85 -0.33 2.18
CA ALA A 466 -12.94 0.25 2.96
C ALA A 466 -13.84 1.20 2.12
N GLY A 467 -13.70 1.26 0.80
CA GLY A 467 -14.36 2.20 -0.11
C GLY A 467 -15.61 1.63 -0.74
N ASP A 468 -15.72 0.32 -0.65
CA ASP A 468 -16.95 -0.38 -0.90
C ASP A 468 -17.98 -0.13 0.23
N LEU A 469 -17.51 0.19 1.46
CA LEU A 469 -18.32 0.68 2.59
C LEU A 469 -19.21 1.87 2.18
N GLY A 470 -18.65 2.82 1.41
CA GLY A 470 -19.39 3.97 0.89
C GLY A 470 -20.35 3.63 -0.25
N ALA A 471 -20.11 2.56 -1.01
CA ALA A 471 -21.09 2.04 -1.97
C ALA A 471 -22.27 1.34 -1.26
N TRP A 472 -22.04 0.79 -0.06
CA TRP A 472 -23.09 0.20 0.78
C TRP A 472 -24.08 1.24 1.30
N GLU A 473 -23.66 2.49 1.55
CA GLU A 473 -24.57 3.60 1.89
C GLU A 473 -25.57 3.89 0.75
N LEU A 474 -25.10 3.79 -0.49
CA LEU A 474 -25.86 4.20 -1.68
C LEU A 474 -26.74 3.08 -2.26
N ASP A 475 -26.31 1.81 -2.14
CA ASP A 475 -27.03 0.63 -2.64
C ASP A 475 -26.64 -0.67 -1.88
N ALA A 476 -26.83 -0.70 -0.55
CA ALA A 476 -26.63 -1.91 0.26
C ALA A 476 -27.33 -3.17 -0.31
N PRO A 477 -28.60 -3.10 -0.76
CA PRO A 477 -29.27 -4.26 -1.33
C PRO A 477 -28.57 -4.79 -2.60
N GLY A 478 -28.10 -3.91 -3.48
CA GLY A 478 -27.35 -4.28 -4.68
C GLY A 478 -25.99 -4.90 -4.34
N ALA A 479 -25.28 -4.37 -3.34
CA ALA A 479 -24.01 -4.93 -2.88
C ALA A 479 -24.16 -6.36 -2.33
N VAL A 480 -25.17 -6.60 -1.50
CA VAL A 480 -25.50 -7.92 -0.95
C VAL A 480 -25.92 -8.88 -2.07
N ALA A 481 -26.75 -8.42 -3.02
CA ALA A 481 -27.18 -9.23 -4.16
C ALA A 481 -25.98 -9.67 -5.02
N ASN A 482 -25.08 -8.73 -5.33
CA ASN A 482 -23.87 -9.00 -6.12
C ASN A 482 -22.95 -10.01 -5.40
N ALA A 483 -22.77 -9.86 -4.09
CA ALA A 483 -21.95 -10.79 -3.29
C ALA A 483 -22.53 -12.21 -3.28
N ARG A 484 -23.86 -12.35 -3.15
CA ARG A 484 -24.54 -13.64 -3.22
C ARG A 484 -24.47 -14.25 -4.61
N GLU A 485 -24.70 -13.47 -5.67
CA GLU A 485 -24.59 -13.92 -7.06
C GLU A 485 -23.18 -14.41 -7.41
N ALA A 486 -22.14 -13.80 -6.85
CA ALA A 486 -20.75 -14.21 -7.08
C ALA A 486 -20.45 -15.65 -6.63
N THR A 487 -21.25 -16.24 -5.74
CA THR A 487 -21.02 -17.60 -5.25
C THR A 487 -22.05 -18.62 -5.77
N GLU A 488 -23.10 -18.16 -6.45
CA GLU A 488 -24.14 -19.03 -7.00
C GLU A 488 -23.57 -20.08 -7.97
N GLY A 489 -23.75 -21.35 -7.64
CA GLY A 489 -23.30 -22.45 -8.50
C GLY A 489 -21.78 -22.65 -8.56
N ALA A 490 -21.01 -22.05 -7.65
CA ALA A 490 -19.63 -22.46 -7.40
C ALA A 490 -19.62 -23.89 -6.84
N THR A 491 -18.79 -24.75 -7.41
CA THR A 491 -18.70 -26.19 -7.05
C THR A 491 -17.40 -26.56 -6.38
N ASP A 492 -16.40 -25.68 -6.43
CA ASP A 492 -15.06 -25.89 -5.94
C ASP A 492 -14.44 -24.56 -5.48
N GLU A 493 -13.35 -24.68 -4.74
CA GLU A 493 -12.65 -23.58 -4.09
C GLU A 493 -11.97 -22.63 -5.08
N GLU A 494 -11.42 -23.16 -6.17
CA GLU A 494 -10.72 -22.37 -7.19
C GLU A 494 -11.69 -21.41 -7.89
N ARG A 495 -12.82 -21.92 -8.36
CA ARG A 495 -13.86 -21.13 -9.02
C ARG A 495 -14.56 -20.17 -8.07
N ALA A 496 -14.75 -20.57 -6.81
CA ALA A 496 -15.25 -19.67 -5.78
C ALA A 496 -14.29 -18.51 -5.55
N THR A 497 -12.99 -18.80 -5.44
CA THR A 497 -11.95 -17.80 -5.22
C THR A 497 -11.89 -16.80 -6.38
N GLU A 498 -11.89 -17.28 -7.62
CA GLU A 498 -11.90 -16.42 -8.81
C GLU A 498 -13.08 -15.45 -8.80
N ARG A 499 -14.29 -15.94 -8.52
CA ARG A 499 -15.51 -15.12 -8.56
C ARG A 499 -15.63 -14.17 -7.38
N VAL A 500 -15.22 -14.60 -6.18
CA VAL A 500 -15.25 -13.73 -5.00
C VAL A 500 -14.17 -12.67 -5.09
N LEU A 501 -12.96 -12.99 -5.55
CA LEU A 501 -11.91 -11.99 -5.76
C LEU A 501 -12.24 -10.97 -6.86
N ALA A 502 -13.16 -11.28 -7.77
CA ALA A 502 -13.68 -10.34 -8.76
C ALA A 502 -14.68 -9.32 -8.17
N LEU A 503 -15.15 -9.53 -6.94
CA LEU A 503 -15.92 -8.53 -6.22
C LEU A 503 -15.00 -7.42 -5.72
N ASP A 504 -15.41 -6.18 -5.89
CA ASP A 504 -14.75 -5.04 -5.28
C ASP A 504 -15.01 -5.00 -3.76
N GLY A 505 -13.99 -4.68 -2.95
CA GLY A 505 -14.14 -4.47 -1.51
C GLY A 505 -14.14 -5.71 -0.61
N GLU A 506 -13.58 -5.57 0.59
CA GLU A 506 -13.36 -6.68 1.52
C GLU A 506 -14.66 -7.29 2.05
N ALA A 507 -15.71 -6.51 2.28
CA ALA A 507 -16.90 -7.11 2.87
C ALA A 507 -17.95 -7.61 1.88
N LYS A 508 -17.98 -7.15 0.62
CA LYS A 508 -18.64 -7.95 -0.43
C LYS A 508 -17.99 -9.31 -0.52
N ARG A 509 -16.65 -9.39 -0.41
CA ARG A 509 -15.93 -10.67 -0.33
C ARG A 509 -16.29 -11.45 0.93
N ALA A 510 -16.33 -10.83 2.11
CA ALA A 510 -16.73 -11.48 3.34
C ALA A 510 -18.17 -12.05 3.26
N ILE A 511 -19.14 -11.25 2.82
CA ILE A 511 -20.54 -11.68 2.62
C ILE A 511 -20.62 -12.83 1.61
N ALA A 512 -19.88 -12.74 0.50
CA ALA A 512 -19.84 -13.78 -0.51
C ALA A 512 -19.29 -15.10 0.07
N TRP A 513 -18.18 -15.04 0.80
CA TRP A 513 -17.60 -16.22 1.45
C TRP A 513 -18.51 -16.82 2.52
N VAL A 514 -19.18 -15.98 3.32
CA VAL A 514 -20.20 -16.44 4.29
C VAL A 514 -21.37 -17.11 3.57
N ALA A 515 -21.87 -16.51 2.49
CA ALA A 515 -22.94 -17.09 1.68
C ALA A 515 -22.55 -18.44 1.05
N LEU A 516 -21.31 -18.58 0.61
CA LEU A 516 -20.78 -19.84 0.09
C LEU A 516 -20.64 -20.89 1.19
N ALA A 517 -20.06 -20.53 2.34
CA ALA A 517 -19.91 -21.42 3.50
C ALA A 517 -21.27 -21.96 3.98
N ARG A 518 -22.30 -21.11 3.96
CA ARG A 518 -23.68 -21.48 4.31
C ARG A 518 -24.35 -22.40 3.30
N SER A 519 -24.11 -22.21 2.00
CA SER A 519 -24.90 -22.84 0.92
C SER A 519 -24.26 -24.08 0.30
N THR A 520 -22.93 -24.22 0.40
CA THR A 520 -22.21 -25.36 -0.16
C THR A 520 -22.51 -26.66 0.59
N GLY A 521 -22.58 -27.77 -0.15
CA GLY A 521 -22.68 -29.12 0.42
C GLY A 521 -21.34 -29.83 0.60
N ASP A 522 -20.23 -29.17 0.24
CA ASP A 522 -18.87 -29.69 0.35
C ASP A 522 -18.22 -29.15 1.64
N VAL A 523 -17.78 -30.05 2.52
CA VAL A 523 -17.20 -29.70 3.83
C VAL A 523 -15.87 -28.98 3.73
N ASP A 524 -15.04 -29.32 2.75
CA ASP A 524 -13.73 -28.70 2.58
C ASP A 524 -13.90 -27.29 1.99
N LEU A 525 -14.81 -27.13 1.02
CA LEU A 525 -15.18 -25.82 0.50
C LEU A 525 -15.85 -24.94 1.56
N ALA A 526 -16.73 -25.50 2.40
CA ALA A 526 -17.38 -24.74 3.48
C ALA A 526 -16.35 -24.18 4.47
N ARG A 527 -15.39 -25.01 4.88
CA ARG A 527 -14.32 -24.62 5.81
C ARG A 527 -13.38 -23.58 5.19
N ALA A 528 -12.98 -23.78 3.94
CA ALA A 528 -12.16 -22.82 3.21
C ALA A 528 -12.87 -21.48 3.05
N ALA A 529 -14.18 -21.50 2.77
CA ALA A 529 -15.01 -20.31 2.68
C ALA A 529 -15.13 -19.58 4.04
N ALA A 530 -15.39 -20.30 5.14
CA ALA A 530 -15.45 -19.71 6.48
C ALA A 530 -14.09 -19.10 6.92
N THR A 531 -12.99 -19.75 6.56
CA THR A 531 -11.63 -19.23 6.83
C THR A 531 -11.39 -17.94 6.05
N ARG A 532 -11.70 -17.92 4.75
CA ARG A 532 -11.55 -16.70 3.94
C ARG A 532 -12.47 -15.57 4.37
N ALA A 533 -13.71 -15.87 4.76
CA ALA A 533 -14.59 -14.88 5.35
C ALA A 533 -13.95 -14.23 6.58
N THR A 534 -13.33 -15.03 7.44
CA THR A 534 -12.57 -14.54 8.61
C THR A 534 -11.41 -13.64 8.19
N ASP A 535 -10.59 -14.05 7.21
CA ASP A 535 -9.47 -13.25 6.71
C ASP A 535 -9.94 -11.85 6.24
N HIS A 536 -11.05 -11.79 5.49
CA HIS A 536 -11.60 -10.52 5.01
C HIS A 536 -12.19 -9.65 6.14
N LEU A 537 -12.83 -10.26 7.14
CA LEU A 537 -13.33 -9.55 8.33
C LEU A 537 -12.19 -8.93 9.16
N GLU A 538 -11.04 -9.58 9.20
CA GLU A 538 -9.86 -9.06 9.90
C GLU A 538 -9.24 -7.86 9.20
N VAL A 539 -9.24 -7.83 7.87
CA VAL A 539 -8.80 -6.66 7.12
C VAL A 539 -9.71 -5.46 7.43
N ILE A 540 -11.01 -5.69 7.59
CA ILE A 540 -11.97 -4.66 8.02
C ILE A 540 -11.66 -4.17 9.44
N ASP A 541 -11.41 -5.07 10.39
CA ASP A 541 -11.04 -4.69 11.77
C ASP A 541 -9.74 -3.86 11.84
N ILE A 542 -8.74 -4.19 11.03
CA ILE A 542 -7.49 -3.41 10.92
C ILE A 542 -7.78 -1.99 10.41
N ALA A 543 -8.62 -1.86 9.38
CA ALA A 543 -9.00 -0.57 8.83
C ALA A 543 -9.75 0.30 9.87
N LEU A 544 -10.67 -0.30 10.62
CA LEU A 544 -11.40 0.34 11.71
C LEU A 544 -10.49 0.73 12.88
N SER A 545 -9.52 -0.11 13.24
CA SER A 545 -8.53 0.19 14.29
C SER A 545 -7.72 1.44 13.96
N GLY A 546 -7.32 1.61 12.70
CA GLY A 546 -6.62 2.81 12.24
C GLY A 546 -7.47 4.09 12.36
N ILE A 547 -8.80 3.98 12.36
CA ILE A 547 -9.71 5.11 12.62
C ILE A 547 -9.65 5.50 14.10
N THR A 548 -9.77 4.54 15.02
CA THR A 548 -9.66 4.79 16.46
C THR A 548 -8.33 5.43 16.81
N GLU A 549 -7.23 4.91 16.27
CA GLU A 549 -5.88 5.45 16.53
C GLU A 549 -5.71 6.89 16.05
N ARG A 550 -6.20 7.23 14.85
CA ARG A 550 -6.12 8.59 14.30
C ARG A 550 -7.02 9.58 15.05
N THR A 551 -8.20 9.14 15.48
CA THR A 551 -9.15 9.99 16.23
C THR A 551 -8.63 10.28 17.64
N LEU A 552 -7.93 9.33 18.26
CA LEU A 552 -7.32 9.50 19.59
C LEU A 552 -5.94 10.20 19.55
N ALA A 553 -5.36 10.41 18.36
CA ALA A 553 -4.06 11.05 18.23
C ALA A 553 -4.13 12.53 18.60
N PRO A 554 -3.17 13.06 19.39
CA PRO A 554 -3.12 14.49 19.66
C PRO A 554 -2.90 15.27 18.35
N PRO A 555 -3.48 16.47 18.21
CA PRO A 555 -3.29 17.28 17.01
C PRO A 555 -1.79 17.52 16.79
N GLU A 556 -1.31 17.25 15.57
CA GLU A 556 0.07 17.51 15.20
C GLU A 556 0.34 19.02 15.37
N THR A 557 1.24 19.36 16.30
CA THR A 557 1.76 20.72 16.37
C THR A 557 2.68 20.93 15.18
N ASP A 558 2.27 21.77 14.24
CA ASP A 558 3.12 22.26 13.15
C ASP A 558 4.42 22.83 13.73
N ALA A 559 5.49 22.04 13.67
CA ALA A 559 6.83 22.48 13.99
C ALA A 559 7.48 23.08 12.74
N SER A 560 6.95 24.21 12.26
CA SER A 560 7.67 25.11 11.36
C SER A 560 7.11 26.51 11.42
N ASP A 561 7.77 27.39 12.19
CA ASP A 561 8.06 28.79 11.82
C ASP A 561 8.68 29.52 13.01
N ASP A 562 9.91 29.15 13.40
CA ASP A 562 10.80 30.11 14.06
C ASP A 562 12.27 29.69 13.87
N ALA A 563 12.77 29.87 12.65
CA ALA A 563 14.19 29.78 12.34
C ALA A 563 14.62 30.98 11.49
N GLY A 564 14.67 32.14 12.15
CA GLY A 564 15.73 33.13 12.02
C GLY A 564 15.91 33.81 10.67
N GLU A 565 15.24 34.94 10.48
CA GLU A 565 15.68 36.01 9.58
C GLU A 565 16.32 37.16 10.36
N GLU A 566 17.51 37.55 9.88
CA GLU A 566 18.23 38.82 10.05
C GLU A 566 18.89 39.20 11.38
N LEU A 567 20.23 39.06 11.43
CA LEU A 567 21.12 40.19 11.67
C LEU A 567 22.45 40.00 10.90
N GLY A 568 22.59 40.69 9.77
CA GLY A 568 23.87 40.88 9.06
C GLY A 568 24.78 41.89 9.78
N PRO A 569 26.10 41.88 9.52
CA PRO A 569 27.07 42.61 10.32
C PRO A 569 27.04 44.11 10.01
N GLY A 570 26.81 44.91 11.05
CA GLY A 570 26.99 46.35 11.02
C GLY A 570 28.47 46.71 10.80
N VAL A 571 28.70 47.52 9.78
CA VAL A 571 29.94 48.26 9.56
C VAL A 571 30.00 49.37 10.61
N ASP A 572 31.01 49.31 11.47
CA ASP A 572 31.30 50.34 12.48
C ASP A 572 32.47 51.21 11.95
N ASP A 573 32.14 52.41 11.50
CA ASP A 573 33.08 53.49 11.25
C ASP A 573 32.94 54.51 12.40
N GLY A 574 33.98 54.63 13.23
CA GLY A 574 34.41 55.93 13.74
C GLY A 574 34.19 56.29 15.22
N ASP A 575 35.31 56.22 15.94
CA ASP A 575 35.91 57.33 16.72
C ASP A 575 35.77 57.34 18.26
N GLY A 576 36.93 57.47 18.91
CA GLY A 576 37.10 58.14 20.22
C GLY A 576 37.30 57.28 21.46
N GLY A 577 38.56 57.18 21.94
CA GLY A 577 38.87 56.90 23.36
C GLY A 577 40.11 56.08 23.63
#